data_AF-A0A059LMT8-F1
#
_entry.id   AF-A0A059LMT8-F1
#
_cell.length_a   1.000
_cell.length_b   1.000
_cell.length_c   1.000
_cell.angle_alpha   90.00
_cell.angle_beta   90.00
_cell.angle_gamma   90.00
#
_symmetry.space_group_name_H-M   'P 1'
#
loop_
_entity.id
_entity.type
_entity.pdbx_description
1 polymer ?
#
loop_
_entity_poly.entity_id
_entity_poly.type
_entity_poly.pdbx_seq_one_letter_code
_entity_poly.pdbx_strand_id
1 'polypeptide(L)'
;MANYFITYSYLYHQKDMLEDHVRTGAYFNACMRNKAQFKDRVVLDVGTGSGILAIFAAKAGAKKVYAVEATSMAQHARELVDAQGLSKVVEVIQGTIESVTLPEKVDIIISEWMGYFLLRESMLDSVLVARDKFLKPDGALYPSHARMFLAPIRSQLTQNRFQECSNSVENWHDFVADMKEYYDVDLNCLTESFIEEQQDYFVKTATWADVHPNQLLGPPVCFASLDLLTVTQDEIKKALEANYSMHLPQMCTVEGLAGFFDVEFKGSPSNPATDCVLLSTAPSATGATHWGQLIFSLQPGIPCPQNSTIEGKIDITRRGDNHRLLDVTLSEQALRMGENNRKDLAKYLFHIE
;
A
#
# COMPACT_ATOMS: atom_id res chain seq x y z
N MET A 1 5.66 -15.09 -9.59
CA MET A 1 5.43 -14.02 -10.60
C MET A 1 4.12 -14.21 -11.37
N ALA A 2 3.78 -15.44 -11.84
CA ALA A 2 2.53 -15.70 -12.55
C ALA A 2 1.26 -15.34 -11.75
N ASN A 3 1.19 -15.69 -10.45
CA ASN A 3 -0.02 -15.44 -9.65
C ASN A 3 -0.37 -13.95 -9.51
N TYR A 4 0.64 -13.08 -9.43
CA TYR A 4 0.46 -11.62 -9.38
C TYR A 4 -0.21 -11.09 -10.65
N PHE A 5 0.38 -11.39 -11.81
CA PHE A 5 -0.10 -10.90 -13.10
C PHE A 5 -1.45 -11.49 -13.53
N ILE A 6 -1.78 -12.70 -13.06
CA ILE A 6 -3.07 -13.34 -13.36
C ILE A 6 -4.22 -12.47 -12.84
N THR A 7 -4.14 -11.96 -11.61
CA THR A 7 -5.18 -11.09 -11.02
C THR A 7 -5.44 -9.85 -11.89
N TYR A 8 -4.41 -9.16 -12.36
CA TYR A 8 -4.56 -7.95 -13.16
C TYR A 8 -5.04 -8.18 -14.60
N SER A 9 -5.07 -9.43 -15.07
CA SER A 9 -5.58 -9.79 -16.39
C SER A 9 -7.10 -9.85 -16.47
N TYR A 10 -7.81 -9.79 -15.34
CA TYR A 10 -9.28 -9.80 -15.30
C TYR A 10 -9.86 -8.38 -15.26
N LEU A 11 -10.84 -8.12 -16.13
CA LEU A 11 -11.59 -6.85 -16.14
C LEU A 11 -12.30 -6.58 -14.80
N TYR A 12 -12.68 -7.64 -14.08
CA TYR A 12 -13.29 -7.52 -12.75
C TYR A 12 -12.38 -6.74 -11.78
N HIS A 13 -11.11 -7.14 -11.66
CA HIS A 13 -10.16 -6.45 -10.78
C HIS A 13 -9.79 -5.04 -11.28
N GLN A 14 -9.75 -4.84 -12.60
CA GLN A 14 -9.59 -3.49 -13.16
C GLN A 14 -10.77 -2.59 -12.81
N LYS A 15 -12.00 -3.14 -12.82
CA LYS A 15 -13.22 -2.41 -12.45
C LYS A 15 -13.20 -2.01 -10.98
N ASP A 16 -12.83 -2.91 -10.06
CA ASP A 16 -12.76 -2.61 -8.62
C ASP A 16 -11.89 -1.38 -8.35
N MET A 17 -10.73 -1.32 -9.00
CA MET A 17 -9.82 -0.19 -8.94
C MET A 17 -10.39 1.09 -9.58
N LEU A 18 -11.17 0.97 -10.67
CA LEU A 18 -11.79 2.12 -11.36
C LEU A 18 -13.02 2.67 -10.63
N GLU A 19 -13.72 1.86 -9.84
CA GLU A 19 -14.84 2.28 -8.99
C GLU A 19 -14.39 3.12 -7.79
N ASP A 20 -13.11 3.04 -7.42
CA ASP A 20 -12.50 3.95 -6.45
C ASP A 20 -12.39 5.37 -7.04
N HIS A 21 -13.42 6.18 -6.75
CA HIS A 21 -13.51 7.56 -7.20
C HIS A 21 -12.50 8.50 -6.53
N VAL A 22 -12.01 8.17 -5.32
CA VAL A 22 -10.97 8.97 -4.66
C VAL A 22 -9.65 8.78 -5.40
N ARG A 23 -9.27 7.52 -5.67
CA ARG A 23 -8.10 7.17 -6.49
C ARG A 23 -8.20 7.73 -7.89
N THR A 24 -9.22 7.34 -8.64
CA THR A 24 -9.38 7.70 -10.05
C THR A 24 -9.54 9.21 -10.21
N GLY A 25 -10.25 9.86 -9.28
CA GLY A 25 -10.42 11.30 -9.23
C GLY A 25 -9.11 12.05 -8.95
N ALA A 26 -8.25 11.54 -8.08
CA ALA A 26 -6.95 12.15 -7.82
C ALA A 26 -6.05 12.13 -9.07
N TYR A 27 -5.92 10.99 -9.74
CA TYR A 27 -5.16 10.89 -10.99
C TYR A 27 -5.74 11.74 -12.13
N PHE A 28 -7.07 11.74 -12.26
CA PHE A 28 -7.76 12.60 -13.22
C PHE A 28 -7.45 14.08 -12.97
N ASN A 29 -7.57 14.53 -11.72
CA ASN A 29 -7.26 15.90 -11.34
C ASN A 29 -5.78 16.23 -11.53
N ALA A 30 -4.87 15.31 -11.20
CA ALA A 30 -3.44 15.49 -11.37
C ALA A 30 -3.07 15.77 -12.83
N CYS A 31 -3.77 15.15 -13.79
CA CYS A 31 -3.62 15.44 -15.22
C CYS A 31 -4.38 16.71 -15.65
N MET A 32 -5.67 16.81 -15.31
CA MET A 32 -6.57 17.84 -15.85
C MET A 32 -6.35 19.23 -15.25
N ARG A 33 -5.87 19.33 -14.01
CA ARG A 33 -5.54 20.61 -13.37
C ARG A 33 -4.13 21.08 -13.72
N ASN A 34 -3.30 20.18 -14.23
CA ASN A 34 -1.91 20.45 -14.64
C ASN A 34 -1.71 20.28 -16.15
N LYS A 35 -2.72 20.59 -16.99
CA LYS A 35 -2.63 20.40 -18.45
C LYS A 35 -1.41 21.06 -19.07
N ALA A 36 -0.96 22.21 -18.54
CA ALA A 36 0.23 22.90 -19.03
C ALA A 36 1.49 22.03 -18.91
N GLN A 37 1.59 21.21 -17.87
CA GLN A 37 2.71 20.29 -17.63
C GLN A 37 2.68 19.11 -18.61
N PHE A 38 1.50 18.67 -19.07
CA PHE A 38 1.34 17.55 -20.02
C PHE A 38 1.34 17.98 -21.49
N LYS A 39 0.99 19.25 -21.78
CA LYS A 39 0.84 19.74 -23.15
C LYS A 39 2.14 19.56 -23.95
N ASP A 40 2.00 18.97 -25.14
CA ASP A 40 3.10 18.71 -26.08
C ASP A 40 4.23 17.83 -25.52
N ARG A 41 3.99 17.12 -24.41
CA ARG A 41 4.95 16.21 -23.76
C ARG A 41 4.80 14.76 -24.22
N VAL A 42 5.89 14.02 -24.11
CA VAL A 42 5.90 12.55 -24.26
C VAL A 42 5.73 11.93 -22.88
N VAL A 43 4.72 11.08 -22.72
CA VAL A 43 4.35 10.48 -21.43
C VAL A 43 4.53 8.97 -21.50
N LEU A 44 4.98 8.36 -20.41
CA LEU A 44 4.99 6.92 -20.20
C LEU A 44 4.03 6.57 -19.06
N ASP A 45 3.09 5.69 -19.33
CA ASP A 45 2.21 5.06 -18.35
C ASP A 45 2.70 3.64 -18.05
N VAL A 46 3.18 3.40 -16.84
CA VAL A 46 3.77 2.11 -16.42
C VAL A 46 2.71 1.28 -15.70
N GLY A 47 2.39 0.09 -16.24
CA GLY A 47 1.32 -0.75 -15.73
C GLY A 47 -0.05 -0.17 -16.07
N THR A 48 -0.27 0.14 -17.35
CA THR A 48 -1.44 0.92 -17.78
C THR A 48 -2.78 0.22 -17.49
N GLY A 49 -2.78 -1.10 -17.28
CA GLY A 49 -4.00 -1.88 -17.05
C GLY A 49 -5.00 -1.63 -18.17
N SER A 50 -6.16 -1.06 -17.81
CA SER A 50 -7.22 -0.67 -18.75
C SER A 50 -6.87 0.49 -19.71
N GLY A 51 -5.78 1.23 -19.50
CA GLY A 51 -5.44 2.42 -20.32
C GLY A 51 -5.89 3.75 -19.74
N ILE A 52 -6.49 3.77 -18.54
CA ILE A 52 -7.18 4.96 -18.03
C ILE A 52 -6.25 6.17 -17.82
N LEU A 53 -5.05 5.96 -17.28
CA LEU A 53 -4.10 7.05 -17.02
C LEU A 53 -3.50 7.58 -18.31
N ALA A 54 -3.17 6.68 -19.26
CA ALA A 54 -2.77 7.06 -20.60
C ALA A 54 -3.82 7.92 -21.32
N ILE A 55 -5.11 7.58 -21.18
CA ILE A 55 -6.23 8.39 -21.71
C ILE A 55 -6.28 9.76 -21.04
N PHE A 56 -6.10 9.84 -19.72
CA PHE A 56 -6.06 11.13 -19.01
C PHE A 56 -4.89 12.00 -19.48
N ALA A 57 -3.69 11.43 -19.63
CA ALA A 57 -2.52 12.14 -20.14
C ALA A 57 -2.76 12.65 -21.58
N ALA A 58 -3.32 11.83 -22.46
CA ALA A 58 -3.68 12.24 -23.82
C ALA A 58 -4.72 13.37 -23.83
N LYS A 59 -5.79 13.26 -23.02
CA LYS A 59 -6.81 14.32 -22.84
C LYS A 59 -6.24 15.59 -22.21
N ALA A 60 -5.12 15.50 -21.49
CA ALA A 60 -4.41 16.65 -20.93
C ALA A 60 -3.55 17.39 -21.97
N GLY A 61 -3.39 16.83 -23.17
CA GLY A 61 -2.66 17.44 -24.29
C GLY A 61 -1.29 16.83 -24.55
N ALA A 62 -0.99 15.64 -24.01
CA ALA A 62 0.24 14.93 -24.35
C ALA A 62 0.40 14.75 -25.86
N LYS A 63 1.61 14.99 -26.36
CA LYS A 63 1.96 14.78 -27.77
C LYS A 63 1.91 13.29 -28.13
N LYS A 64 2.39 12.44 -27.21
CA LYS A 64 2.49 10.99 -27.36
C LYS A 64 2.42 10.37 -25.96
N VAL A 65 1.74 9.23 -25.85
CA VAL A 65 1.72 8.42 -24.63
C VAL A 65 2.12 6.99 -24.98
N TYR A 66 3.15 6.47 -24.31
CA TYR A 66 3.48 5.05 -24.32
C TYR A 66 2.82 4.39 -23.11
N ALA A 67 1.91 3.45 -23.33
CA ALA A 67 1.15 2.79 -22.28
C ALA A 67 1.57 1.32 -22.19
N VAL A 68 2.37 0.97 -21.18
CA VAL A 68 3.00 -0.35 -21.06
C VAL A 68 2.20 -1.21 -20.10
N GLU A 69 1.78 -2.40 -20.54
CA GLU A 69 1.03 -3.37 -19.74
C GLU A 69 1.59 -4.77 -19.95
N ALA A 70 1.89 -5.48 -18.86
CA ALA A 70 2.53 -6.80 -18.93
C ALA A 70 1.56 -7.91 -19.35
N THR A 71 0.29 -7.80 -18.97
CA THR A 71 -0.73 -8.84 -19.13
C THR A 71 -1.48 -8.74 -20.46
N SER A 72 -2.40 -9.68 -20.70
CA SER A 72 -3.35 -9.61 -21.82
C SER A 72 -4.30 -8.41 -21.73
N MET A 73 -4.38 -7.71 -20.59
CA MET A 73 -5.19 -6.49 -20.44
C MET A 73 -4.78 -5.39 -21.44
N ALA A 74 -3.55 -5.43 -21.96
CA ALA A 74 -3.10 -4.59 -23.06
C ALA A 74 -4.01 -4.64 -24.30
N GLN A 75 -4.70 -5.76 -24.53
CA GLN A 75 -5.67 -5.90 -25.63
C GLN A 75 -6.90 -5.02 -25.39
N HIS A 76 -7.47 -5.05 -24.19
CA HIS A 76 -8.61 -4.20 -23.81
C HIS A 76 -8.22 -2.72 -23.73
N ALA A 77 -7.01 -2.41 -23.28
CA ALA A 77 -6.51 -1.04 -23.32
C ALA A 77 -6.44 -0.49 -24.74
N ARG A 78 -6.01 -1.29 -25.73
CA ARG A 78 -6.05 -0.90 -27.15
C ARG A 78 -7.48 -0.63 -27.62
N GLU A 79 -8.41 -1.53 -27.34
CA GLU A 79 -9.82 -1.38 -27.70
C GLU A 79 -10.42 -0.08 -27.09
N LEU A 80 -10.11 0.20 -25.82
CA LEU A 80 -10.60 1.41 -25.16
C LEU A 80 -9.98 2.68 -25.76
N VAL A 81 -8.67 2.69 -26.00
CA VAL A 81 -7.97 3.82 -26.64
C VAL A 81 -8.55 4.11 -28.02
N ASP A 82 -8.80 3.07 -28.82
CA ASP A 82 -9.41 3.17 -30.14
C ASP A 82 -10.83 3.73 -30.06
N ALA A 83 -11.65 3.21 -29.14
CA ALA A 83 -13.02 3.68 -28.91
C ALA A 83 -13.08 5.15 -28.45
N GLN A 84 -12.02 5.67 -27.81
CA GLN A 84 -11.91 7.08 -27.43
C GLN A 84 -11.32 7.96 -28.55
N GLY A 85 -10.96 7.41 -29.71
CA GLY A 85 -10.35 8.14 -30.83
C GLY A 85 -8.93 8.63 -30.54
N LEU A 86 -8.21 7.96 -29.63
CA LEU A 86 -6.90 8.39 -29.13
C LEU A 86 -5.72 7.58 -29.69
N SER A 87 -5.94 6.65 -30.61
CA SER A 87 -4.92 5.74 -31.16
C SER A 87 -3.73 6.43 -31.83
N LYS A 88 -3.91 7.68 -32.28
CA LYS A 88 -2.81 8.49 -32.85
C LYS A 88 -1.86 9.04 -31.79
N VAL A 89 -2.33 9.16 -30.55
CA VAL A 89 -1.61 9.75 -29.41
C VAL A 89 -1.12 8.67 -28.46
N VAL A 90 -1.96 7.68 -28.15
CA VAL A 90 -1.65 6.60 -27.20
C VAL A 90 -1.23 5.34 -27.95
N GLU A 91 -0.04 4.85 -27.64
CA GLU A 91 0.47 3.58 -28.12
C GLU A 91 0.57 2.59 -26.96
N VAL A 92 -0.24 1.55 -27.01
CA VAL A 92 -0.26 0.49 -25.99
C VAL A 92 0.72 -0.60 -26.37
N ILE A 93 1.65 -0.90 -25.47
CA ILE A 93 2.72 -1.88 -25.66
C ILE A 93 2.50 -3.01 -24.65
N GLN A 94 2.32 -4.23 -25.15
CA GLN A 94 2.23 -5.41 -24.30
C GLN A 94 3.63 -5.95 -23.97
N GLY A 95 4.02 -5.90 -22.69
CA GLY A 95 5.32 -6.32 -22.21
C GLY A 95 5.65 -5.78 -20.83
N THR A 96 6.70 -6.29 -20.18
CA THR A 96 7.14 -5.75 -18.89
C THR A 96 8.02 -4.52 -19.12
N ILE A 97 7.96 -3.55 -18.20
CA ILE A 97 8.70 -2.29 -18.39
C ILE A 97 10.22 -2.48 -18.42
N GLU A 98 10.72 -3.54 -17.77
CA GLU A 98 12.12 -3.93 -17.76
C GLU A 98 12.59 -4.38 -19.15
N SER A 99 11.72 -5.09 -19.90
CA SER A 99 12.06 -5.73 -21.18
C SER A 99 11.77 -4.87 -22.41
N VAL A 100 10.75 -4.00 -22.35
CA VAL A 100 10.37 -3.15 -23.49
C VAL A 100 11.47 -2.13 -23.83
N THR A 101 11.44 -1.65 -25.07
CA THR A 101 12.26 -0.54 -25.56
C THR A 101 11.34 0.56 -26.08
N LEU A 102 11.66 1.82 -25.75
CA LEU A 102 10.97 2.99 -26.28
C LEU A 102 11.87 3.69 -27.32
N PRO A 103 11.30 4.30 -28.37
CA PRO A 103 12.09 4.97 -29.40
C PRO A 103 12.71 6.29 -28.93
N GLU A 104 12.25 6.83 -27.79
CA GLU A 104 12.71 8.09 -27.23
C GLU A 104 12.60 8.11 -25.70
N LYS A 105 13.30 9.07 -25.06
CA LYS A 105 13.12 9.39 -23.63
C LYS A 105 11.82 10.18 -23.43
N VAL A 106 11.20 10.04 -22.26
CA VAL A 106 9.90 10.65 -21.93
C VAL A 106 10.04 11.82 -20.96
N ASP A 107 9.14 12.80 -21.09
CA ASP A 107 9.08 13.98 -20.21
C ASP A 107 8.37 13.68 -18.88
N ILE A 108 7.38 12.78 -18.90
CA ILE A 108 6.58 12.43 -17.72
C ILE A 108 6.46 10.91 -17.64
N ILE A 109 6.65 10.36 -16.44
CA ILE A 109 6.20 9.01 -16.10
C ILE A 109 5.01 9.15 -15.15
N ILE A 110 3.89 8.56 -15.52
CA ILE A 110 2.70 8.41 -14.69
C ILE A 110 2.50 6.93 -14.39
N SER A 111 2.17 6.58 -13.15
CA SER A 111 1.87 5.21 -12.78
C SER A 111 1.07 5.17 -11.49
N GLU A 112 0.17 4.21 -11.40
CA GLU A 112 -0.45 3.79 -10.15
C GLU A 112 0.20 2.46 -9.77
N TRP A 113 1.10 2.52 -8.80
CA TRP A 113 1.98 1.43 -8.40
C TRP A 113 1.78 1.02 -6.94
N MET A 114 0.91 1.73 -6.21
CA MET A 114 0.85 1.62 -4.76
C MET A 114 0.06 0.37 -4.38
N GLY A 115 0.70 -0.50 -3.61
CA GLY A 115 0.02 -1.64 -2.97
C GLY A 115 -0.56 -1.28 -1.60
N TYR A 116 -1.11 -2.28 -0.91
CA TYR A 116 -1.45 -2.10 0.51
C TYR A 116 -0.24 -1.60 1.30
N PHE A 117 -0.49 -0.63 2.18
CA PHE A 117 0.53 0.07 2.95
C PHE A 117 1.70 0.54 2.08
N LEU A 118 1.38 1.08 0.90
CA LEU A 118 2.25 1.65 -0.13
C LEU A 118 3.15 0.64 -0.86
N LEU A 119 3.89 -0.19 -0.13
CA LEU A 119 5.03 -0.96 -0.66
C LEU A 119 4.71 -2.41 -1.02
N ARG A 120 3.52 -2.93 -0.68
CA ARG A 120 3.10 -4.29 -1.10
C ARG A 120 3.17 -4.36 -2.63
N GLU A 121 3.41 -5.56 -3.15
CA GLU A 121 3.57 -5.89 -4.56
C GLU A 121 4.92 -5.51 -5.16
N SER A 122 5.66 -4.60 -4.52
CA SER A 122 6.95 -4.09 -5.02
C SER A 122 6.90 -3.54 -6.45
N MET A 123 5.74 -3.02 -6.88
CA MET A 123 5.61 -2.45 -8.24
C MET A 123 6.44 -1.16 -8.40
N LEU A 124 6.77 -0.48 -7.31
CA LEU A 124 7.70 0.65 -7.32
C LEU A 124 9.05 0.28 -7.99
N ASP A 125 9.53 -0.96 -7.85
CA ASP A 125 10.76 -1.41 -8.52
C ASP A 125 10.70 -1.19 -10.03
N SER A 126 9.58 -1.56 -10.65
CA SER A 126 9.33 -1.41 -12.08
C SER A 126 9.24 0.06 -12.49
N VAL A 127 8.64 0.91 -11.66
CA VAL A 127 8.59 2.38 -11.90
C VAL A 127 9.99 3.00 -11.81
N LEU A 128 10.83 2.57 -10.87
CA LEU A 128 12.22 3.04 -10.77
C LEU A 128 13.07 2.59 -11.96
N VAL A 129 12.88 1.35 -12.45
CA VAL A 129 13.49 0.91 -13.71
C VAL A 129 13.06 1.81 -14.88
N ALA A 130 11.76 2.12 -14.96
CA ALA A 130 11.23 3.00 -16.00
C ALA A 130 11.84 4.40 -15.92
N ARG A 131 11.95 4.96 -14.71
CA ARG A 131 12.56 6.27 -14.44
C ARG A 131 13.99 6.31 -14.93
N ASP A 132 14.82 5.37 -14.45
CA ASP A 132 16.25 5.36 -14.74
C ASP A 132 16.52 5.10 -16.24
N LYS A 133 15.70 4.26 -16.87
CA LYS A 133 15.85 3.88 -18.28
C LYS A 133 15.24 4.88 -19.25
N PHE A 134 14.12 5.51 -18.94
CA PHE A 134 13.32 6.26 -19.93
C PHE A 134 13.06 7.73 -19.60
N LEU A 135 13.15 8.17 -18.35
CA LEU A 135 12.89 9.57 -18.01
C LEU A 135 14.03 10.48 -18.51
N LYS A 136 13.68 11.68 -18.99
CA LYS A 136 14.64 12.75 -19.26
C LYS A 136 15.18 13.34 -17.95
N PRO A 137 16.38 13.97 -17.95
CA PRO A 137 16.93 14.60 -16.74
C PRO A 137 16.04 15.67 -16.09
N ASP A 138 15.21 16.35 -16.88
CA ASP A 138 14.27 17.38 -16.46
C ASP A 138 12.82 16.86 -16.35
N GLY A 139 12.63 15.54 -16.45
CA GLY A 139 11.32 14.91 -16.45
C GLY A 139 10.63 14.94 -15.08
N ALA A 140 9.35 14.55 -15.06
CA ALA A 140 8.53 14.52 -13.86
C ALA A 140 7.86 13.16 -13.62
N LEU A 141 7.60 12.85 -12.36
CA LEU A 141 6.89 11.65 -11.93
C LEU A 141 5.50 12.01 -11.38
N TYR A 142 4.51 11.17 -11.68
CA TYR A 142 3.14 11.29 -11.21
C TYR A 142 2.69 9.93 -10.62
N PRO A 143 2.62 9.78 -9.27
CA PRO A 143 2.97 10.78 -8.24
C PRO A 143 4.47 11.09 -8.20
N SER A 144 4.87 12.17 -7.53
CA SER A 144 6.28 12.52 -7.33
C SER A 144 6.79 12.25 -5.92
N HIS A 145 5.91 12.20 -4.93
CA HIS A 145 6.26 11.88 -3.54
C HIS A 145 5.26 10.88 -2.97
N ALA A 146 5.73 10.06 -2.03
CA ALA A 146 4.89 9.17 -1.25
C ALA A 146 5.27 9.24 0.23
N ARG A 147 4.30 9.06 1.13
CA ARG A 147 4.50 9.11 2.59
C ARG A 147 3.73 7.99 3.26
N MET A 148 4.29 7.43 4.33
CA MET A 148 3.67 6.37 5.12
C MET A 148 3.39 6.85 6.54
N PHE A 149 2.24 6.45 7.07
CA PHE A 149 1.73 6.91 8.34
C PHE A 149 1.31 5.76 9.24
N LEU A 150 1.43 6.00 10.55
CA LEU A 150 0.80 5.20 11.60
C LEU A 150 -0.13 6.09 12.43
N ALA A 151 -1.24 5.54 12.89
CA ALA A 151 -2.09 6.19 13.89
C ALA A 151 -2.56 5.18 14.94
N PRO A 152 -2.63 5.56 16.23
CA PRO A 152 -3.14 4.69 17.27
C PRO A 152 -4.66 4.61 17.18
N ILE A 153 -5.23 3.41 17.23
CA ILE A 153 -6.67 3.20 17.08
C ILE A 153 -7.29 2.35 18.19
N ARG A 154 -8.60 2.55 18.37
CA ARG A 154 -9.50 1.57 18.97
C ARG A 154 -10.22 0.80 17.85
N SER A 155 -10.28 -0.52 17.94
CA SER A 155 -10.90 -1.39 16.96
C SER A 155 -11.42 -2.68 17.59
N GLN A 156 -12.74 -2.85 17.55
CA GLN A 156 -13.38 -4.13 17.92
C GLN A 156 -12.97 -5.26 16.96
N LEU A 157 -12.56 -4.94 15.73
CA LEU A 157 -12.07 -5.96 14.79
C LEU A 157 -10.86 -6.73 15.36
N THR A 158 -9.95 -6.01 16.02
CA THR A 158 -8.77 -6.60 16.66
C THR A 158 -9.17 -7.55 17.80
N GLN A 159 -10.19 -7.20 18.57
CA GLN A 159 -10.73 -8.06 19.63
C GLN A 159 -11.41 -9.30 19.04
N ASN A 160 -12.25 -9.11 18.02
CA ASN A 160 -12.99 -10.18 17.36
C ASN A 160 -12.04 -11.23 16.76
N ARG A 161 -11.00 -10.80 16.05
CA ARG A 161 -10.00 -11.73 15.47
C ARG A 161 -9.26 -12.53 16.53
N PHE A 162 -8.91 -11.89 17.65
CA PHE A 162 -8.28 -12.60 18.76
C PHE A 162 -9.21 -13.63 19.41
N GLN A 163 -10.50 -13.30 19.54
CA GLN A 163 -11.51 -14.23 20.01
C GLN A 163 -11.72 -15.39 19.02
N GLU A 164 -11.77 -15.12 17.72
CA GLU A 164 -11.85 -16.15 16.68
C GLU A 164 -10.65 -17.09 16.72
N CYS A 165 -9.43 -16.56 16.91
CA CYS A 165 -8.23 -17.36 17.11
C CYS A 165 -8.37 -18.28 18.34
N SER A 166 -8.83 -17.73 19.47
CA SER A 166 -9.00 -18.49 20.71
C SER A 166 -10.02 -19.61 20.54
N ASN A 167 -11.17 -19.29 19.92
CA ASN A 167 -12.21 -20.26 19.61
C ASN A 167 -11.71 -21.36 18.65
N SER A 168 -10.88 -21.00 17.66
CA SER A 168 -10.28 -21.98 16.74
C SER A 168 -9.38 -22.97 17.47
N VAL A 169 -8.59 -22.49 18.43
CA VAL A 169 -7.72 -23.35 19.27
C VAL A 169 -8.53 -24.23 20.21
N GLU A 170 -9.59 -23.72 20.83
CA GLU A 170 -10.50 -24.52 21.66
C GLU A 170 -11.17 -25.63 20.83
N ASN A 171 -11.70 -25.30 19.66
CA ASN A 171 -12.29 -26.28 18.74
C ASN A 171 -11.29 -27.35 18.29
N TRP A 172 -10.01 -27.00 18.15
CA TRP A 172 -8.96 -27.97 17.84
C TRP A 172 -8.76 -28.99 18.95
N HIS A 173 -8.77 -28.57 20.21
CA HIS A 173 -8.66 -29.49 21.35
C HIS A 173 -9.83 -30.48 21.42
N ASP A 174 -11.04 -30.00 21.18
CA ASP A 174 -12.23 -30.86 21.09
C ASP A 174 -12.11 -31.84 19.93
N PHE A 175 -11.67 -31.38 18.75
CA PHE A 175 -11.42 -32.23 17.59
C PHE A 175 -10.35 -33.31 17.85
N VAL A 176 -9.25 -32.96 18.52
CA VAL A 176 -8.21 -33.93 18.90
C VAL A 176 -8.77 -34.99 19.86
N ALA A 177 -9.60 -34.58 20.83
CA ALA A 177 -10.26 -35.50 21.75
C ALA A 177 -11.20 -36.47 21.02
N ASP A 178 -12.04 -35.95 20.12
CA ASP A 178 -12.94 -36.75 19.28
C ASP A 178 -12.17 -37.76 18.41
N MET A 179 -11.06 -37.32 17.78
CA MET A 179 -10.24 -38.20 16.94
C MET A 179 -9.63 -39.35 17.74
N LYS A 180 -9.26 -39.09 19.00
CA LYS A 180 -8.76 -40.11 19.90
C LYS A 180 -9.88 -41.05 20.38
N GLU A 181 -11.06 -40.53 20.70
CA GLU A 181 -12.18 -41.33 21.20
C GLU A 181 -12.80 -42.22 20.10
N TYR A 182 -13.14 -41.65 18.95
CA TYR A 182 -13.89 -42.36 17.91
C TYR A 182 -13.01 -43.18 16.96
N TYR A 183 -11.74 -42.80 16.79
CA TYR A 183 -10.86 -43.40 15.78
C TYR A 183 -9.51 -43.89 16.33
N ASP A 184 -9.24 -43.75 17.63
CA ASP A 184 -7.97 -44.10 18.28
C ASP A 184 -6.72 -43.42 17.66
N VAL A 185 -6.90 -42.24 17.05
CA VAL A 185 -5.81 -41.44 16.46
C VAL A 185 -5.53 -40.24 17.35
N ASP A 186 -4.33 -40.20 17.95
CA ASP A 186 -3.88 -39.05 18.74
C ASP A 186 -3.17 -38.02 17.83
N LEU A 187 -3.77 -36.84 17.73
CA LEU A 187 -3.26 -35.73 16.91
C LEU A 187 -2.55 -34.64 17.73
N ASN A 188 -2.29 -34.86 19.03
CA ASN A 188 -1.64 -33.86 19.89
C ASN A 188 -0.27 -33.39 19.37
N CYS A 189 0.44 -34.22 18.61
CA CYS A 189 1.71 -33.84 17.99
C CYS A 189 1.60 -32.70 16.96
N LEU A 190 0.38 -32.38 16.49
CA LEU A 190 0.11 -31.29 15.55
C LEU A 190 -0.41 -30.01 16.23
N THR A 191 -0.68 -30.04 17.54
CA THR A 191 -1.32 -28.94 18.26
C THR A 191 -0.50 -27.65 18.23
N GLU A 192 0.82 -27.73 18.45
CA GLU A 192 1.68 -26.55 18.41
C GLU A 192 1.69 -25.91 17.01
N SER A 193 1.82 -26.72 15.95
CA SER A 193 1.78 -26.24 14.58
C SER A 193 0.43 -25.61 14.21
N PHE A 194 -0.68 -26.20 14.67
CA PHE A 194 -2.01 -25.63 14.45
C PHE A 194 -2.15 -24.27 15.15
N ILE A 195 -1.75 -24.16 16.42
CA ILE A 195 -1.81 -22.90 17.18
C ILE A 195 -0.98 -21.81 16.50
N GLU A 196 0.24 -22.13 16.07
CA GLU A 196 1.11 -21.19 15.33
C GLU A 196 0.44 -20.70 14.05
N GLU A 197 -0.15 -21.60 13.26
CA GLU A 197 -0.89 -21.24 12.03
C GLU A 197 -2.08 -20.32 12.32
N GLN A 198 -2.87 -20.61 13.36
CA GLN A 198 -4.00 -19.75 13.73
C GLN A 198 -3.54 -18.38 14.23
N GLN A 199 -2.46 -18.32 15.01
CA GLN A 199 -1.88 -17.04 15.45
C GLN A 199 -1.35 -16.22 14.29
N ASP A 200 -0.67 -16.86 13.33
CA ASP A 200 -0.19 -16.19 12.13
C ASP A 200 -1.36 -15.60 11.34
N TYR A 201 -2.39 -16.40 11.07
CA TYR A 201 -3.56 -15.97 10.30
C TYR A 201 -4.39 -14.88 11.00
N PHE A 202 -4.77 -15.07 12.26
CA PHE A 202 -5.70 -14.18 12.95
C PHE A 202 -5.03 -12.94 13.57
N VAL A 203 -3.79 -13.09 14.07
CA VAL A 203 -3.14 -12.07 14.91
C VAL A 203 -1.98 -11.38 14.19
N LYS A 204 -1.11 -12.13 13.50
CA LYS A 204 0.08 -11.56 12.86
C LYS A 204 -0.22 -11.04 11.45
N THR A 205 -1.21 -11.54 10.74
CA THR A 205 -1.57 -10.96 9.43
C THR A 205 -2.24 -9.61 9.59
N ALA A 206 -1.65 -8.59 8.95
CA ALA A 206 -2.20 -7.24 8.91
C ALA A 206 -3.58 -7.26 8.24
N THR A 207 -4.57 -6.66 8.92
CA THR A 207 -5.96 -6.78 8.49
C THR A 207 -6.41 -5.52 7.76
N TRP A 208 -6.98 -5.69 6.56
CA TRP A 208 -7.64 -4.58 5.86
C TRP A 208 -8.86 -4.09 6.65
N ALA A 209 -9.03 -2.77 6.75
CA ALA A 209 -10.19 -2.15 7.35
C ALA A 209 -10.53 -0.79 6.74
N ASP A 210 -11.81 -0.43 6.77
CA ASP A 210 -12.28 0.96 6.61
C ASP A 210 -12.33 1.61 8.00
N VAL A 211 -11.23 2.23 8.41
CA VAL A 211 -11.09 2.88 9.71
C VAL A 211 -11.78 4.24 9.65
N HIS A 212 -12.74 4.46 10.53
CA HIS A 212 -13.41 5.74 10.68
C HIS A 212 -12.57 6.71 11.55
N PRO A 213 -12.55 8.03 11.28
CA PRO A 213 -11.80 9.01 12.09
C PRO A 213 -12.08 8.97 13.59
N ASN A 214 -13.30 8.62 14.01
CA ASN A 214 -13.67 8.46 15.43
C ASN A 214 -12.93 7.31 16.14
N GLN A 215 -12.30 6.40 15.39
CA GLN A 215 -11.49 5.32 15.96
C GLN A 215 -10.06 5.79 16.28
N LEU A 216 -9.62 6.93 15.75
CA LEU A 216 -8.31 7.49 16.03
C LEU A 216 -8.22 7.96 17.48
N LEU A 217 -7.16 7.55 18.16
CA LEU A 217 -6.88 7.90 19.56
C LEU A 217 -5.92 9.07 19.70
N GLY A 218 -5.31 9.51 18.60
CA GLY A 218 -4.35 10.59 18.52
C GLY A 218 -4.06 10.97 17.07
N PRO A 219 -3.27 12.04 16.83
CA PRO A 219 -2.88 12.42 15.48
C PRO A 219 -2.02 11.33 14.82
N PRO A 220 -2.16 11.10 13.51
CA PRO A 220 -1.25 10.24 12.76
C PRO A 220 0.18 10.80 12.73
N VAL A 221 1.14 9.90 12.60
CA VAL A 221 2.57 10.22 12.49
C VAL A 221 3.09 9.74 11.14
N CYS A 222 3.69 10.65 10.38
CA CYS A 222 4.45 10.32 9.18
C CYS A 222 5.81 9.77 9.62
N PHE A 223 6.06 8.48 9.40
CA PHE A 223 7.33 7.86 9.78
C PHE A 223 8.29 7.68 8.60
N ALA A 224 7.79 7.72 7.36
CA ALA A 224 8.64 7.63 6.17
C ALA A 224 8.10 8.49 5.03
N SER A 225 9.04 9.01 4.23
CA SER A 225 8.77 9.83 3.04
C SER A 225 9.73 9.43 1.94
N LEU A 226 9.20 9.30 0.72
CA LEU A 226 9.93 8.93 -0.48
C LEU A 226 9.81 10.06 -1.50
N ASP A 227 10.94 10.58 -1.95
CA ASP A 227 11.02 11.38 -3.17
C ASP A 227 11.30 10.44 -4.35
N LEU A 228 10.32 10.30 -5.24
CA LEU A 228 10.35 9.31 -6.31
C LEU A 228 11.34 9.68 -7.42
N LEU A 229 11.78 10.95 -7.50
CA LEU A 229 12.83 11.33 -8.44
C LEU A 229 14.21 10.85 -7.99
N THR A 230 14.44 10.73 -6.69
CA THR A 230 15.79 10.50 -6.13
C THR A 230 15.97 9.12 -5.49
N VAL A 231 14.91 8.52 -4.94
CA VAL A 231 15.00 7.22 -4.26
C VAL A 231 15.50 6.13 -5.21
N THR A 232 16.43 5.31 -4.75
CA THR A 232 17.05 4.25 -5.57
C THR A 232 16.41 2.89 -5.34
N GLN A 233 16.58 1.97 -6.29
CA GLN A 233 16.18 0.58 -6.09
C GLN A 233 16.90 -0.07 -4.91
N ASP A 234 18.15 0.30 -4.65
CA ASP A 234 18.93 -0.26 -3.55
C ASP A 234 18.39 0.20 -2.19
N GLU A 235 17.87 1.43 -2.10
CA GLU A 235 17.17 1.92 -0.91
C GLU A 235 15.83 1.20 -0.69
N ILE A 236 15.03 1.03 -1.75
CA ILE A 236 13.69 0.41 -1.67
C ILE A 236 13.75 -1.13 -1.47
N LYS A 237 14.88 -1.77 -1.77
CA LYS A 237 15.13 -3.19 -1.51
C LYS A 237 15.64 -3.46 -0.10
N LYS A 238 16.20 -2.46 0.58
CA LYS A 238 16.61 -2.56 2.00
C LYS A 238 15.39 -2.46 2.92
N ALA A 239 15.59 -2.84 4.17
CA ALA A 239 14.62 -2.59 5.23
C ALA A 239 14.35 -1.08 5.33
N LEU A 240 13.07 -0.70 5.31
CA LEU A 240 12.68 0.67 5.67
C LEU A 240 12.58 0.71 7.19
N GLU A 241 13.49 1.44 7.82
CA GLU A 241 13.56 1.58 9.27
C GLU A 241 13.24 3.02 9.68
N ALA A 242 12.35 3.19 10.65
CA ALA A 242 12.00 4.52 11.16
C ALA A 242 11.58 4.46 12.63
N ASN A 243 11.77 5.58 13.33
CA ASN A 243 11.19 5.79 14.65
C ASN A 243 9.83 6.48 14.52
N TYR A 244 8.90 6.14 15.40
CA TYR A 244 7.62 6.83 15.53
C TYR A 244 7.36 7.23 16.98
N SER A 245 6.56 8.28 17.16
CA SER A 245 6.15 8.79 18.48
C SER A 245 4.75 9.38 18.37
N MET A 246 3.76 8.68 18.92
CA MET A 246 2.33 9.00 18.84
C MET A 246 1.83 9.54 20.18
N HIS A 247 1.38 10.79 20.19
CA HIS A 247 0.82 11.42 21.39
C HIS A 247 -0.65 11.05 21.59
N LEU A 248 -1.03 10.72 22.82
CA LEU A 248 -2.38 10.32 23.22
C LEU A 248 -2.97 11.38 24.17
N PRO A 249 -3.82 12.30 23.67
CA PRO A 249 -4.33 13.42 24.45
C PRO A 249 -5.37 13.03 25.50
N GLN A 250 -5.96 11.84 25.39
CA GLN A 250 -7.00 11.34 26.27
C GLN A 250 -6.63 9.97 26.83
N MET A 251 -7.16 9.64 28.01
CA MET A 251 -7.08 8.29 28.54
C MET A 251 -7.81 7.32 27.59
N CYS A 252 -7.13 6.25 27.18
CA CYS A 252 -7.67 5.31 26.22
C CYS A 252 -6.98 3.93 26.34
N THR A 253 -7.46 2.97 25.57
CA THR A 253 -6.76 1.71 25.30
C THR A 253 -6.44 1.66 23.82
N VAL A 254 -5.17 1.52 23.47
CA VAL A 254 -4.73 1.37 22.07
C VAL A 254 -4.77 -0.11 21.72
N GLU A 255 -5.65 -0.47 20.79
CA GLU A 255 -5.93 -1.86 20.41
C GLU A 255 -5.21 -2.26 19.11
N GLY A 256 -4.72 -1.26 18.37
CA GLY A 256 -3.95 -1.48 17.17
C GLY A 256 -3.35 -0.18 16.66
N LEU A 257 -2.50 -0.31 15.64
CA LEU A 257 -2.03 0.81 14.84
C LEU A 257 -2.62 0.69 13.43
N ALA A 258 -3.19 1.78 12.92
CA ALA A 258 -3.62 1.87 11.52
C ALA A 258 -2.45 2.38 10.67
N GLY A 259 -2.04 1.59 9.68
CA GLY A 259 -1.09 1.94 8.64
C GLY A 259 -1.78 2.40 7.36
N PHE A 260 -1.35 3.54 6.83
CA PHE A 260 -1.87 4.10 5.58
C PHE A 260 -0.81 4.98 4.91
N PHE A 261 -1.13 5.53 3.74
CA PHE A 261 -0.21 6.33 2.94
C PHE A 261 -0.86 7.52 2.24
N ASP A 262 -0.01 8.47 1.88
CA ASP A 262 -0.31 9.58 0.97
C ASP A 262 0.60 9.50 -0.25
N VAL A 263 0.10 9.92 -1.40
CA VAL A 263 0.93 10.28 -2.56
C VAL A 263 0.60 11.67 -3.07
N GLU A 264 1.61 12.41 -3.50
CA GLU A 264 1.49 13.80 -3.92
C GLU A 264 1.96 13.98 -5.37
N PHE A 265 1.20 14.76 -6.13
CA PHE A 265 1.48 15.06 -7.54
C PHE A 265 2.08 16.47 -7.67
N LYS A 266 3.37 16.60 -7.31
CA LYS A 266 4.08 17.90 -7.32
C LYS A 266 4.85 18.17 -8.61
N GLY A 267 4.92 17.19 -9.53
CA GLY A 267 5.77 17.28 -10.73
C GLY A 267 7.26 17.16 -10.38
N SER A 268 8.10 17.94 -11.05
CA SER A 268 9.55 18.03 -10.78
C SER A 268 9.99 19.48 -10.58
N PRO A 269 11.21 19.75 -10.08
CA PRO A 269 11.73 21.12 -10.01
C PRO A 269 11.74 21.85 -11.36
N SER A 270 11.96 21.13 -12.46
CA SER A 270 11.99 21.67 -13.83
C SER A 270 10.61 21.74 -14.49
N ASN A 271 9.64 20.96 -14.01
CA ASN A 271 8.26 20.95 -14.48
C ASN A 271 7.30 20.84 -13.27
N PRO A 272 7.22 21.88 -12.42
CA PRO A 272 6.43 21.82 -11.19
C PRO A 272 4.94 21.81 -11.52
N ALA A 273 4.17 21.06 -10.74
CA ALA A 273 2.71 21.09 -10.83
C ALA A 273 2.19 22.49 -10.45
N THR A 274 1.21 22.98 -11.20
CA THR A 274 0.47 24.22 -10.87
C THR A 274 -0.49 23.98 -9.71
N ASP A 275 -1.14 22.82 -9.68
CA ASP A 275 -2.04 22.37 -8.62
C ASP A 275 -1.49 21.05 -8.05
N CYS A 276 -0.99 21.10 -6.82
CA CYS A 276 -0.49 19.93 -6.12
C CYS A 276 -1.67 19.09 -5.64
N VAL A 277 -1.96 18.00 -6.36
CA VAL A 277 -3.00 17.05 -5.98
C VAL A 277 -2.46 16.08 -4.91
N LEU A 278 -3.31 15.71 -3.95
CA LEU A 278 -3.05 14.72 -2.92
C LEU A 278 -4.02 13.55 -3.11
N LEU A 279 -3.48 12.33 -3.10
CA LEU A 279 -4.26 11.10 -2.89
C LEU A 279 -3.89 10.57 -1.51
N SER A 280 -4.85 10.54 -0.59
CA SER A 280 -4.67 10.03 0.76
C SER A 280 -5.53 8.80 0.98
N THR A 281 -4.96 7.83 1.69
CA THR A 281 -5.68 6.66 2.21
C THR A 281 -5.90 6.76 3.72
N ALA A 282 -5.78 7.97 4.30
CA ALA A 282 -6.08 8.19 5.70
C ALA A 282 -7.55 7.84 6.04
N PRO A 283 -7.84 7.48 7.31
CA PRO A 283 -9.20 7.31 7.81
C PRO A 283 -10.12 8.46 7.38
N SER A 284 -11.27 8.12 6.80
CA SER A 284 -12.21 9.09 6.24
C SER A 284 -13.63 8.82 6.74
N ALA A 285 -14.38 9.89 7.01
CA ALA A 285 -15.79 9.78 7.39
C ALA A 285 -16.69 9.37 6.22
N THR A 286 -16.20 9.47 4.98
CA THR A 286 -16.97 9.16 3.75
C THR A 286 -16.64 7.79 3.18
N GLY A 287 -15.95 6.94 3.95
CA GLY A 287 -15.50 5.62 3.54
C GLY A 287 -14.09 5.60 2.95
N ALA A 288 -13.53 4.40 2.91
CA ALA A 288 -12.17 4.16 2.45
C ALA A 288 -12.02 4.09 0.92
N THR A 289 -10.80 4.37 0.47
CA THR A 289 -10.28 3.89 -0.82
C THR A 289 -10.23 2.35 -0.83
N HIS A 290 -10.07 1.72 -1.99
CA HIS A 290 -9.96 0.26 -2.06
C HIS A 290 -8.76 -0.30 -1.27
N TRP A 291 -7.71 0.50 -1.05
CA TRP A 291 -6.60 0.14 -0.17
C TRP A 291 -6.98 0.02 1.30
N GLY A 292 -8.02 0.72 1.74
CA GLY A 292 -8.36 0.83 3.15
C GLY A 292 -7.20 1.38 3.99
N GLN A 293 -7.18 0.95 5.23
CA GLN A 293 -6.01 1.01 6.10
C GLN A 293 -5.66 -0.42 6.53
N LEU A 294 -4.40 -0.68 6.81
CA LEU A 294 -3.98 -1.93 7.44
C LEU A 294 -3.95 -1.77 8.95
N ILE A 295 -4.57 -2.67 9.68
CA ILE A 295 -4.54 -2.72 11.14
C ILE A 295 -3.45 -3.70 11.59
N PHE A 296 -2.51 -3.18 12.38
CA PHE A 296 -1.53 -3.95 13.15
C PHE A 296 -2.05 -4.14 14.57
N SER A 297 -2.54 -5.35 14.85
CA SER A 297 -3.24 -5.68 16.09
C SER A 297 -2.30 -5.71 17.30
N LEU A 298 -2.61 -4.95 18.35
CA LEU A 298 -1.87 -4.96 19.60
C LEU A 298 -2.66 -5.76 20.64
N GLN A 299 -2.22 -6.99 20.92
CA GLN A 299 -2.84 -7.87 21.90
C GLN A 299 -1.87 -8.24 23.04
N PRO A 300 -2.27 -8.10 24.31
CA PRO A 300 -3.46 -7.37 24.76
C PRO A 300 -3.36 -5.87 24.43
N GLY A 301 -4.51 -5.20 24.27
CA GLY A 301 -4.55 -3.75 24.06
C GLY A 301 -3.83 -2.98 25.17
N ILE A 302 -3.22 -1.84 24.83
CA ILE A 302 -2.31 -1.09 25.70
C ILE A 302 -3.10 0.02 26.42
N PRO A 303 -3.33 -0.08 27.75
CA PRO A 303 -4.00 0.98 28.50
C PRO A 303 -3.06 2.17 28.64
N CYS A 304 -3.52 3.34 28.22
CA CYS A 304 -2.75 4.55 28.11
C CYS A 304 -3.40 5.66 28.95
N PRO A 305 -2.70 6.20 29.97
CA PRO A 305 -3.16 7.38 30.70
C PRO A 305 -3.29 8.60 29.79
N GLN A 306 -4.01 9.60 30.27
CA GLN A 306 -4.11 10.89 29.59
C GLN A 306 -2.72 11.52 29.39
N ASN A 307 -2.52 12.15 28.23
CA ASN A 307 -1.28 12.83 27.85
C ASN A 307 -0.05 11.91 27.83
N SER A 308 -0.25 10.63 27.54
CA SER A 308 0.84 9.67 27.34
C SER A 308 1.33 9.68 25.89
N THR A 309 2.44 9.01 25.62
CA THR A 309 3.02 8.86 24.28
C THR A 309 3.45 7.42 24.06
N ILE A 310 3.10 6.83 22.92
CA ILE A 310 3.66 5.55 22.47
C ILE A 310 4.77 5.85 21.47
N GLU A 311 5.98 5.41 21.80
CA GLU A 311 7.15 5.50 20.93
C GLU A 311 7.64 4.10 20.57
N GLY A 312 8.36 3.99 19.45
CA GLY A 312 8.97 2.73 19.03
C GLY A 312 9.68 2.86 17.68
N LYS A 313 10.18 1.72 17.22
CA LYS A 313 10.80 1.55 15.91
C LYS A 313 9.91 0.67 15.03
N ILE A 314 9.74 1.06 13.78
CA ILE A 314 9.13 0.25 12.73
C ILE A 314 10.19 -0.17 11.72
N ASP A 315 10.22 -1.46 11.39
CA ASP A 315 11.06 -2.02 10.34
C ASP A 315 10.15 -2.73 9.32
N ILE A 316 10.18 -2.31 8.05
CA ILE A 316 9.42 -2.92 6.96
C ILE A 316 10.41 -3.63 6.03
N THR A 317 10.23 -4.94 5.87
CA THR A 317 11.14 -5.79 5.09
C THR A 317 10.36 -6.61 4.08
N ARG A 318 10.98 -6.89 2.93
CA ARG A 318 10.40 -7.82 1.95
C ARG A 318 10.66 -9.25 2.42
N ARG A 319 9.66 -10.11 2.26
CA ARG A 319 9.84 -11.52 2.63
C ARG A 319 10.77 -12.24 1.65
N GLY A 320 11.56 -13.19 2.18
CA GLY A 320 12.53 -13.96 1.39
C GLY A 320 11.89 -14.99 0.45
N ASP A 321 10.71 -15.50 0.80
CA ASP A 321 9.93 -16.44 0.00
C ASP A 321 9.23 -15.75 -1.19
N ASN A 322 8.73 -14.54 -0.98
CA ASN A 322 8.14 -13.71 -2.02
C ASN A 322 8.40 -12.23 -1.75
N HIS A 323 9.29 -11.64 -2.54
CA HIS A 323 9.71 -10.25 -2.40
C HIS A 323 8.57 -9.22 -2.53
N ARG A 324 7.39 -9.63 -3.03
CA ARG A 324 6.20 -8.79 -3.17
C ARG A 324 5.38 -8.68 -1.88
N LEU A 325 5.64 -9.55 -0.90
CA LEU A 325 5.03 -9.55 0.41
C LEU A 325 5.95 -8.86 1.42
N LEU A 326 5.38 -8.34 2.50
CA LEU A 326 6.12 -7.59 3.50
C LEU A 326 5.97 -8.19 4.90
N ASP A 327 7.04 -8.08 5.68
CA ASP A 327 7.02 -8.22 7.12
C ASP A 327 7.20 -6.85 7.76
N VAL A 328 6.33 -6.53 8.72
CA VAL A 328 6.37 -5.30 9.51
C VAL A 328 6.69 -5.67 10.94
N THR A 329 7.84 -5.21 11.44
CA THR A 329 8.23 -5.39 12.83
C THR A 329 8.04 -4.08 13.58
N LEU A 330 7.32 -4.13 14.71
CA LEU A 330 7.27 -3.07 15.70
C LEU A 330 8.17 -3.47 16.87
N SER A 331 9.23 -2.71 17.12
CA SER A 331 10.23 -3.02 18.13
C SER A 331 10.56 -1.80 19.00
N GLU A 332 11.31 -2.03 20.08
CA GLU A 332 11.74 -0.97 21.01
C GLU A 332 10.59 -0.09 21.53
N GLN A 333 9.39 -0.69 21.61
CA GLN A 333 8.19 0.05 21.93
C GLN A 333 8.16 0.43 23.40
N ALA A 334 7.71 1.65 23.71
CA ALA A 334 7.52 2.11 25.07
C ALA A 334 6.33 3.06 25.20
N LEU A 335 5.62 2.94 26.33
CA LEU A 335 4.61 3.89 26.78
C LEU A 335 5.27 4.88 27.76
N ARG A 336 5.27 6.17 27.39
CA ARG A 336 5.71 7.28 28.26
C ARG A 336 4.53 7.99 28.91
N MET A 337 4.60 8.17 30.22
CA MET A 337 3.57 8.78 31.06
C MET A 337 4.11 10.01 31.83
N GLY A 338 4.98 10.80 31.18
CA GLY A 338 5.73 11.92 31.77
C GLY A 338 7.25 11.79 31.53
N GLU A 339 8.05 12.74 32.03
CA GLU A 339 9.51 12.78 31.77
C GLU A 339 10.27 11.56 32.30
N ASN A 340 9.83 10.97 33.42
CA ASN A 340 10.55 9.89 34.12
C ASN A 340 9.78 8.55 34.19
N ASN A 341 8.61 8.44 33.55
CA ASN A 341 7.80 7.23 33.62
C ASN A 341 7.71 6.57 32.25
N ARG A 342 8.43 5.45 32.09
CA ARG A 342 8.52 4.66 30.87
C ARG A 342 8.18 3.21 31.19
N LYS A 343 7.28 2.62 30.39
CA LYS A 343 6.96 1.20 30.41
C LYS A 343 7.30 0.60 29.06
N ASP A 344 8.24 -0.32 29.01
CA ASP A 344 8.56 -1.05 27.78
C ASP A 344 7.40 -1.97 27.38
N LEU A 345 7.20 -2.09 26.08
CA LEU A 345 6.12 -2.83 25.44
C LEU A 345 6.70 -3.98 24.60
N ALA A 346 5.85 -4.93 24.23
CA ALA A 346 6.28 -6.10 23.46
C ALA A 346 6.74 -5.73 22.05
N LYS A 347 7.59 -6.60 21.48
CA LYS A 347 7.90 -6.62 20.06
C LYS A 347 6.78 -7.36 19.33
N TYR A 348 6.36 -6.85 18.18
CA TYR A 348 5.38 -7.50 17.31
C TYR A 348 5.95 -7.68 15.91
N LEU A 349 5.55 -8.78 15.26
CA LEU A 349 5.84 -9.07 13.86
C LEU A 349 4.50 -9.28 13.16
N PHE A 350 4.30 -8.59 12.04
CA PHE A 350 3.11 -8.70 11.22
C PHE A 350 3.45 -9.04 9.78
N HIS A 351 2.55 -9.75 9.11
CA HIS A 351 2.67 -10.13 7.71
C HIS A 351 1.67 -9.34 6.85
N ILE A 352 2.13 -8.80 5.74
CA ILE A 352 1.30 -8.21 4.68
C ILE A 352 1.41 -9.11 3.47
N GLU A 353 0.37 -9.92 3.26
CA GLU A 353 0.24 -10.88 2.16
C GLU A 353 -0.45 -10.28 0.94
#